data_AF-A0A101XE50-F1
#
_entry.id   AF-A0A101XE50-F1
#
_cell.length_a   1.000
_cell.length_b   1.000
_cell.length_c   1.000
_cell.angle_alpha   90.00
_cell.angle_beta   90.00
_cell.angle_gamma   90.00
#
_symmetry.space_group_name_H-M   'P 1'
#
loop_
_entity.id
_entity.type
_entity.pdbx_description
1 polymer ?
#
loop_
_entity_poly.entity_id
_entity_poly.type
_entity_poly.pdbx_seq_one_letter_code
_entity_poly.pdbx_strand_id
1 'polypeptide(L)' 'MRVFSEVMGEAVELPDKPKRIVSLSPSITETLFEMGLGDRVTGVTVYCHRPPEAMLKPRVAAYTGDVGR' A
#
# COMPACT_ATOMS: atom_id res chain seq x y z
N MET A 1 -11.24 -12.51 -10.44
CA MET A 1 -10.73 -13.26 -9.26
C MET A 1 -11.45 -12.83 -8.00
N ARG A 2 -11.95 -13.79 -7.19
CA ARG A 2 -12.61 -13.52 -5.91
C ARG A 2 -11.64 -13.72 -4.74
N VAL A 3 -11.49 -12.72 -3.87
CA VAL A 3 -10.58 -12.74 -2.71
C VAL A 3 -11.33 -12.32 -1.45
N PHE A 4 -11.09 -12.99 -0.33
CA PHE A 4 -11.65 -12.55 0.96
C PHE A 4 -10.80 -11.42 1.55
N SER A 5 -11.44 -10.31 1.93
CA SER A 5 -10.80 -9.19 2.61
C SER A 5 -11.05 -9.30 4.10
N GLU A 6 -10.01 -9.60 4.88
CA GLU A 6 -10.12 -9.71 6.34
C GLU A 6 -10.55 -8.38 6.99
N VAL A 7 -10.08 -7.25 6.44
CA VAL A 7 -10.39 -5.92 6.97
C VAL A 7 -11.86 -5.54 6.75
N MET A 8 -12.46 -5.97 5.64
CA MET A 8 -13.85 -5.68 5.32
C MET A 8 -14.82 -6.77 5.82
N GLY A 9 -14.31 -7.97 6.14
CA GLY A 9 -15.12 -9.12 6.56
C GLY A 9 -15.93 -9.76 5.44
N GLU A 10 -15.63 -9.46 4.17
CA GLU A 10 -16.37 -9.94 3.02
C GLU A 10 -15.47 -10.28 1.82
N ALA A 11 -16.04 -11.01 0.85
CA ALA A 11 -15.36 -11.32 -0.39
C ALA A 11 -15.49 -10.17 -1.39
N VAL A 12 -14.37 -9.83 -2.04
CA VAL A 12 -14.27 -8.75 -3.03
C VAL A 12 -13.90 -9.36 -4.39
N GLU A 13 -14.56 -8.87 -5.45
CA GLU A 13 -14.21 -9.21 -6.82
C GLU A 13 -13.11 -8.28 -7.33
N LEU A 14 -12.00 -8.86 -7.79
CA LEU A 14 -10.85 -8.16 -8.33
C LEU A 14 -10.58 -8.60 -9.77
N PRO A 15 -10.02 -7.71 -10.62
CA PRO A 15 -9.47 -8.11 -11.91
C PRO A 15 -8.41 -9.19 -11.73
N ASP A 16 -8.29 -10.10 -12.70
CA ASP A 16 -7.40 -11.27 -12.58
C ASP A 16 -5.91 -10.91 -12.44
N LYS A 17 -5.52 -9.69 -12.84
CA LYS A 17 -4.16 -9.17 -12.70
C LYS A 17 -4.20 -7.70 -12.24
N PRO A 18 -4.24 -7.42 -10.92
CA PRO A 18 -4.17 -6.06 -10.43
C PRO A 18 -2.85 -5.41 -10.88
N LYS A 19 -2.87 -4.17 -11.36
CA LYS A 19 -1.68 -3.53 -11.95
C LYS A 19 -1.02 -2.48 -11.05
N ARG A 20 -1.78 -1.94 -10.08
CA ARG A 20 -1.37 -0.82 -9.23
C ARG A 20 -1.63 -1.16 -7.77
N ILE A 21 -0.72 -0.76 -6.91
CA ILE A 21 -0.74 -1.01 -5.47
C ILE A 21 -0.60 0.34 -4.76
N VAL A 22 -1.53 0.62 -3.85
CA VAL A 22 -1.37 1.68 -2.85
C VAL A 22 -1.01 1.01 -1.54
N SER A 23 0.15 1.35 -0.98
CA SER A 23 0.62 0.78 0.28
C SER A 23 0.45 1.79 1.41
N LEU A 24 -0.33 1.41 2.42
CA LEU A 24 -0.69 2.28 3.55
C LEU A 24 0.17 2.02 4.79
N SER A 25 1.19 1.16 4.69
CA SER A 25 2.13 0.85 5.78
C SER A 25 3.58 0.92 5.30
N PRO A 26 4.51 1.53 6.07
CA PRO A 26 5.93 1.54 5.75
C PRO A 26 6.52 0.14 5.59
N SER A 27 6.22 -0.78 6.52
CA SER A 27 6.78 -2.15 6.48
C SER A 27 6.30 -2.93 5.24
N ILE A 28 5.02 -2.83 4.90
CA ILE A 28 4.46 -3.47 3.70
C ILE A 28 5.09 -2.86 2.43
N THR A 29 5.32 -1.55 2.44
CA THR A 29 5.99 -0.87 1.32
C THR A 29 7.40 -1.43 1.13
N GLU A 30 8.20 -1.51 2.19
CA GLU A 30 9.56 -2.06 2.14
C GLU A 30 9.55 -3.48 1.54
N THR A 31 8.69 -4.38 2.04
CA THR A 31 8.56 -5.75 1.52
C THR A 31 8.17 -5.80 0.04
N LEU A 32 7.27 -4.92 -0.42
CA LEU A 32 6.89 -4.85 -1.84
C LEU A 32 8.07 -4.49 -2.74
N PHE A 33 8.93 -3.56 -2.30
CA PHE A 33 10.13 -3.21 -3.06
C PHE A 33 11.16 -4.35 -3.05
N GLU A 34 11.37 -5.01 -1.91
CA GLU A 34 12.27 -6.17 -1.79
C GLU A 34 11.83 -7.33 -2.71
N MET A 35 10.52 -7.51 -2.90
CA MET A 35 9.97 -8.49 -3.84
C MET A 35 10.05 -8.06 -5.32
N GLY A 36 10.68 -6.93 -5.64
CA GLY A 36 10.78 -6.40 -7.00
C GLY A 36 9.46 -5.85 -7.55
N LEU A 37 8.48 -5.56 -6.68
CA LEU A 37 7.17 -5.03 -7.07
C LEU A 37 7.08 -3.50 -6.97
N GLY A 38 8.20 -2.81 -6.72
CA GLY A 38 8.26 -1.36 -6.56
C GLY A 38 7.66 -0.56 -7.72
N ASP A 39 7.72 -1.07 -8.95
CA ASP A 39 7.11 -0.44 -10.13
C ASP A 39 5.58 -0.45 -10.10
N ARG A 40 4.99 -1.42 -9.40
CA ARG A 40 3.53 -1.54 -9.23
C ARG A 40 3.03 -0.68 -8.08
N VAL A 41 3.91 -0.18 -7.21
CA VAL A 41 3.55 0.75 -6.13
C VAL A 41 3.33 2.14 -6.73
N THR A 42 2.11 2.64 -6.62
CA THR A 42 1.68 3.94 -7.17
C THR A 42 1.33 4.97 -6.11
N GLY A 43 1.27 4.57 -4.85
CA GLY A 43 1.00 5.48 -3.73
C GLY A 43 1.51 4.88 -2.43
N VAL A 44 2.07 5.74 -1.58
CA VAL A 44 2.65 5.38 -0.29
C VAL A 44 2.14 6.31 0.80
N THR A 45 2.38 5.94 2.06
CA THR A 45 2.16 6.82 3.21
C THR A 45 3.28 7.85 3.34
N VAL A 46 3.01 8.99 3.98
CA VAL A 46 4.01 10.01 4.34
C VAL A 46 5.18 9.47 5.17
N TYR A 47 5.01 8.31 5.81
CA TYR A 47 6.01 7.66 6.66
C TYR A 47 6.93 6.68 5.90
N CYS A 48 6.68 6.43 4.61
CA CYS A 48 7.53 5.57 3.77
C CYS A 48 8.83 6.30 3.38
N HIS A 49 9.94 5.92 4.02
CA HIS A 49 11.27 6.48 3.79
C HIS A 49 12.27 5.44 3.25
N ARG A 50 11.91 4.16 3.25
CA ARG A 50 12.72 3.07 2.75
C ARG A 50 11.92 2.15 1.79
N PRO A 51 12.60 1.56 0.79
CA PRO A 51 13.92 1.97 0.30
C PRO A 51 13.85 3.37 -0.35
N PRO A 52 14.99 4.01 -0.72
CA PRO A 52 14.98 5.39 -1.21
C PRO A 52 14.02 5.65 -2.39
N GLU A 53 13.81 4.65 -3.24
CA GLU A 53 12.89 4.67 -4.37
C GLU A 53 11.43 4.85 -3.95
N ALA A 54 11.05 4.41 -2.75
CA ALA A 54 9.71 4.62 -2.20
C ALA A 54 9.42 6.10 -1.96
N MET A 55 10.43 6.93 -1.70
CA MET A 55 10.26 8.37 -1.49
C MET A 55 9.89 9.12 -2.77
N LEU A 56 10.11 8.50 -3.94
CA LEU A 56 9.72 9.05 -5.24
C LEU A 56 8.24 8.83 -5.55
N LYS A 57 7.55 7.99 -4.77
CA LYS A 57 6.14 7.68 -4.99
C LYS A 57 5.23 8.77 -4.41
N PRO A 58 4.05 9.01 -5.01
CA PRO A 58 3.06 9.92 -4.46
C PRO A 58 2.67 9.57 -3.01
N ARG A 59 2.65 10.58 -2.13
CA ARG A 59 2.18 10.43 -0.74
C ARG A 59 0.67 10.63 -0.71
N VAL A 60 -0.06 9.55 -0.50
CA VAL A 60 -1.54 9.53 -0.63
C VAL A 60 -2.26 9.28 0.69
N ALA A 61 -1.51 8.99 1.76
CA ALA A 61 -2.08 8.74 3.07
C ALA A 61 -1.17 9.26 4.19
N ALA A 62 -1.80 9.75 5.25
CA ALA A 62 -1.17 10.01 6.53
C ALA A 62 -2.09 9.44 7.61
N TYR A 63 -1.60 8.43 8.34
CA TYR A 63 -2.28 8.01 9.56
C TYR A 63 -1.74 8.85 10.72
N THR A 64 -2.25 10.06 10.84
CA THR A 64 -2.18 10.81 12.10
C THR A 64 -3.28 10.21 12.96
N GLY A 65 -2.93 9.26 13.83
CA GLY A 65 -3.90 8.61 14.71
C GLY A 65 -4.83 9.66 15.32
N ASP A 66 -6.11 9.32 15.45
CA ASP A 66 -7.13 10.19 16.01
C ASP A 66 -6.64 10.76 17.35
N VAL A 67 -6.08 11.98 17.32
CA VAL A 67 -5.87 12.80 18.51
C VAL A 67 -7.27 13.31 18.77
N GLY A 68 -8.02 12.50 19.52
CA GLY A 68 -9.46 12.61 19.65
C GLY A 68 -9.94 14.05 19.72
N ARG A 69 -10.98 14.32 18.95
CA ARG A 69 -12.03 15.16 19.52
C ARG A 69 -12.54 14.56 20.82
#